data_AF-A0A522TFS2-F1
#
_entry.id   AF-A0A522TFS2-F1
#
_cell.length_a   1.000
_cell.length_b   1.000
_cell.length_c   1.000
_cell.angle_alpha   90.00
_cell.angle_beta   90.00
_cell.angle_gamma   90.00
#
_symmetry.space_group_name_H-M   'P 1'
#
loop_
_entity.id
_entity.type
_entity.pdbx_description
1 polymer ?
#
loop_
_entity_poly.entity_id
_entity_poly.type
_entity_poly.pdbx_seq_one_letter_code
_entity_poly.pdbx_strand_id
1 'polypeptide(L)' 'MGVPIKDIARMLNVSHTTVSRALNNSPLVNSDTKRLILDMASQLNYVPNYSAKDLVSVAL' A
#
# COMPACT_ATOMS: atom_id res chain seq x y z
N MET A 1 -5.73 -13.03 -9.46
CA MET A 1 -4.30 -12.93 -9.08
C MET A 1 -3.91 -11.46 -9.23
N GLY A 2 -4.03 -10.67 -8.16
CA GLY A 2 -3.65 -9.26 -8.18
C GLY A 2 -2.18 -9.08 -7.78
N VAL A 3 -1.56 -7.98 -8.21
CA VAL A 3 -0.20 -7.63 -7.79
C VAL A 3 -0.20 -7.38 -6.28
N PRO A 4 0.57 -8.14 -5.49
CA PRO A 4 0.64 -7.92 -4.04
C PRO A 4 1.36 -6.59 -3.75
N ILE A 5 0.96 -5.94 -2.65
CA ILE A 5 1.58 -4.69 -2.17
C ILE A 5 3.10 -4.80 -1.97
N LYS A 6 3.60 -6.04 -1.78
CA LYS A 6 5.01 -6.39 -1.63
C LYS A 6 5.83 -6.11 -2.90
N ASP A 7 5.22 -6.25 -4.08
CA ASP A 7 5.91 -5.99 -5.34
C ASP A 7 6.07 -4.49 -5.60
N ILE A 8 5.05 -3.69 -5.27
CA ILE A 8 5.13 -2.22 -5.28
C ILE A 8 6.27 -1.76 -4.36
N ALA A 9 6.36 -2.36 -3.16
CA ALA A 9 7.40 -2.06 -2.20
C ALA A 9 8.81 -2.36 -2.74
N ARG A 10 8.97 -3.51 -3.42
CA ARG A 10 10.24 -3.90 -4.05
C ARG A 10 10.64 -2.96 -5.20
N MET A 11 9.70 -2.61 -6.08
CA MET A 11 9.96 -1.74 -7.23
C MET A 11 10.36 -0.32 -6.83
N LEU A 12 9.77 0.21 -5.75
CA LEU A 12 10.05 1.55 -5.26
C LEU A 12 11.15 1.60 -4.19
N ASN A 13 11.75 0.45 -3.85
CA ASN A 13 12.74 0.30 -2.78
C ASN A 13 12.27 0.90 -1.43
N VAL A 14 11.02 0.63 -1.07
CA VAL A 14 10.41 1.07 0.20
C VAL A 14 9.86 -0.13 0.98
N SER A 15 9.53 0.08 2.25
CA SER A 15 8.86 -0.96 3.03
C SER A 15 7.40 -1.16 2.59
N HIS A 16 6.86 -2.37 2.71
CA HIS A 16 5.43 -2.63 2.49
C HIS A 16 4.55 -1.78 3.42
N THR A 17 5.05 -1.42 4.60
CA THR A 17 4.40 -0.52 5.57
C THR A 17 4.29 0.89 5.01
N THR A 18 5.32 1.38 4.32
CA THR A 18 5.30 2.68 3.61
C THR A 18 4.27 2.68 2.50
N VAL A 19 4.21 1.60 1.71
CA VAL A 19 3.19 1.45 0.66
C VAL A 19 1.78 1.45 1.25
N SER A 20 1.55 0.67 2.31
CA SER A 20 0.26 0.63 3.01
C SER A 20 -0.13 2.00 3.57
N ARG A 21 0.80 2.72 4.20
CA ARG A 21 0.60 4.07 4.72
C ARG A 21 0.24 5.05 3.61
N ALA A 22 0.96 5.03 2.49
CA ALA A 22 0.69 5.92 1.36
C ALA A 22 -0.70 5.68 0.75
N LEU A 23 -1.07 4.41 0.54
CA LEU A 23 -2.38 4.01 0.03
C LEU A 23 -3.53 4.36 1.00
N ASN A 24 -3.26 4.36 2.31
CA ASN A 24 -4.21 4.80 3.34
C ASN A 24 -4.12 6.31 3.65
N ASN A 25 -3.48 7.12 2.80
CA ASN A 25 -3.35 8.58 2.99
C ASN A 25 -2.66 9.01 4.32
N SER A 26 -1.77 8.20 4.88
CA SER A 26 -1.05 8.53 6.12
C SER A 26 -0.15 9.76 5.95
N PRO A 27 -0.12 10.68 6.94
CA PRO A 27 0.80 11.83 6.93
C PRO A 27 2.26 11.43 7.19
N LEU A 28 2.53 10.18 7.58
CA LEU A 28 3.88 9.67 7.85
C LEU A 28 4.68 9.33 6.58
N VAL A 29 4.10 9.55 5.39
CA VAL A 29 4.76 9.38 4.10
C VAL A 29 4.81 10.74 3.42
N ASN A 30 6.00 11.15 3.00
CA ASN A 30 6.18 12.38 2.24
C ASN A 30 5.36 12.34 0.93
N SER A 31 4.98 13.53 0.47
CA SER A 31 4.15 13.72 -0.72
C SER A 31 4.76 13.08 -1.98
N ASP A 32 6.08 13.15 -2.15
CA ASP A 32 6.76 12.61 -3.33
C ASP A 32 6.68 11.08 -3.39
N THR A 33 7.04 10.39 -2.28
CA THR A 33 6.94 8.93 -2.23
C THR A 33 5.50 8.47 -2.32
N LYS A 34 4.57 9.20 -1.68
CA LYS A 34 3.13 8.92 -1.79
C LYS A 34 2.67 8.99 -3.25
N ARG A 35 3.10 10.00 -4.00
CA ARG A 35 2.78 10.14 -5.43
C ARG A 35 3.30 8.97 -6.25
N LEU A 36 4.56 8.58 -6.06
CA LEU A 36 5.17 7.43 -6.74
C LEU A 36 4.43 6.13 -6.45
N ILE A 37 4.04 5.92 -5.18
CA ILE A 37 3.29 4.73 -4.77
C ILE A 37 1.90 4.70 -5.42
N LEU A 38 1.19 5.83 -5.43
CA LEU A 38 -0.15 5.90 -6.03
C LEU A 38 -0.10 5.71 -7.55
N ASP A 39 0.89 6.30 -8.21
CA ASP A 39 1.08 6.14 -9.66
C ASP A 39 1.40 4.68 -10.00
N MET A 40 2.30 4.04 -9.24
CA MET A 40 2.60 2.63 -9.44
C MET A 40 1.43 1.71 -9.14
N ALA A 41 0.69 1.97 -8.06
CA ALA A 41 -0.52 1.23 -7.75
C ALA A 41 -1.55 1.33 -8.90
N SER A 42 -1.69 2.51 -9.51
CA SER A 42 -2.57 2.70 -10.67
C SER A 42 -2.08 1.92 -11.89
N GLN A 43 -0.79 2.02 -12.25
CA GLN A 43 -0.21 1.31 -13.39
C GLN A 43 -0.33 -0.23 -13.27
N LEU A 44 -0.25 -0.75 -12.04
CA LEU A 44 -0.32 -2.18 -11.76
C LEU A 44 -1.77 -2.68 -11.57
N ASN A 45 -2.77 -1.80 -11.75
CA ASN A 45 -4.17 -2.07 -11.41
C ASN A 45 -4.31 -2.66 -10.00
N TYR A 46 -3.53 -2.13 -9.05
CA TYR A 46 -3.61 -2.53 -7.66
C TYR A 46 -4.96 -2.12 -7.08
N VAL A 47 -5.76 -3.12 -6.72
CA VAL A 47 -7.02 -2.92 -5.99
C VAL A 47 -6.75 -3.23 -4.52
N PRO A 48 -6.88 -2.26 -3.61
CA PRO A 48 -6.79 -2.53 -2.18
C PRO A 48 -7.87 -3.54 -1.79
N ASN A 49 -7.44 -4.69 -1.27
CA ASN A 49 -8.36 -5.66 -0.72
C ASN A 49 -8.79 -5.22 0.69
N TYR A 50 -9.94 -4.57 0.78
CA TYR A 50 -10.50 -4.11 2.05
C TYR A 50 -10.98 -5.25 2.94
N SER A 51 -11.23 -6.46 2.41
CA SER A 51 -11.63 -7.62 3.21
C SER A 51 -10.55 -8.10 4.18
N ALA A 52 -9.28 -7.69 3.99
CA ALA A 52 -8.21 -7.98 4.94
C ALA A 52 -8.22 -7.07 6.19
N LYS A 53 -8.97 -5.94 6.17
CA LYS A 53 -9.08 -5.06 7.35
C LYS A 53 -9.94 -5.66 8.45
N ASP A 54 -10.88 -6.55 8.13
CA ASP A 54 -11.82 -7.10 9.11
C ASP A 54 -11.28 -8.31 9.89
N LEU A 55 -10.12 -8.86 9.52
CA LEU A 55 -9.52 -10.03 10.18
C LEU A 55 -8.57 -9.68 11.34
N VAL A 56 -8.40 -8.39 11.66
CA VAL A 56 -7.77 -7.93 12.91
C VAL A 56 -8.85 -7.36 13.83
N SER A 57 -9.91 -8.14 14.08
CA SER A 57 -10.67 -7.96 15.32
C SER A 57 -9.81 -8.55 16.43
N VAL A 58 -9.25 -7.65 17.24
CA VAL A 58 -8.67 -7.95 18.55
C VAL A 58 -9.59 -8.94 19.28
N ALA A 59 -9.08 -10.15 19.52
CA ALA A 59 -9.57 -10.97 20.60
C ALA A 59 -8.71 -10.60 21.83
N LEU A 60 -9.41 -10.08 22.84
CA LEU A 60 -9.03 -9.80 24.23
C LEU A 60 -7.62 -10.23 24.68
#